data_AF-A0A9E3UL29-F1
#
_entry.id   AF-A0A9E3UL29-F1
#
_cell.length_a   1.000
_cell.length_b   1.000
_cell.length_c   1.000
_cell.angle_alpha   90.00
_cell.angle_beta   90.00
_cell.angle_gamma   90.00
#
_symmetry.space_group_name_H-M   'P 1'
#
loop_
_entity.id
_entity.type
_entity.pdbx_description
1 polymer ?
#
loop_
_entity_poly.entity_id
_entity_poly.type
_entity_poly.pdbx_seq_one_letter_code
_entity_poly.pdbx_strand_id
1 'polypeptide(L)'
;MALKNYFVMTAAQRTTLMAMNTPDAAINPRSIDNGSPGVGINLNPDAEDFEPGAVVDLGGNYVTAKRAVDDPDYNLYVPSMVAYLLTLPWATLEDETIFAPASEND
;
A
#
# COMPACT_ATOMS: atom_id res chain seq x y z
N MET A 1 5.99 -16.81 -9.02
CA MET A 1 5.84 -15.63 -8.14
C MET A 1 5.41 -14.45 -8.98
N ALA A 2 4.40 -13.68 -8.54
CA ALA A 2 3.88 -12.54 -9.28
C ALA A 2 4.19 -11.26 -8.50
N LEU A 3 5.00 -10.38 -9.09
CA LEU A 3 5.23 -9.03 -8.59
C LEU A 3 3.93 -8.22 -8.72
N LYS A 4 3.60 -7.47 -7.67
CA LYS A 4 2.44 -6.57 -7.65
C LYS A 4 2.82 -5.21 -7.10
N ASN A 5 2.10 -4.19 -7.55
CA ASN A 5 2.29 -2.82 -7.09
C ASN A 5 1.39 -2.58 -5.89
N TYR A 6 1.99 -2.16 -4.78
CA TYR A 6 1.33 -1.90 -3.52
C TYR A 6 1.58 -0.48 -3.06
N PHE A 7 0.51 0.23 -2.71
CA PHE A 7 0.66 1.45 -1.91
C PHE A 7 1.07 1.06 -0.50
N VAL A 8 2.07 1.73 0.04
CA VAL A 8 2.57 1.53 1.40
C VAL A 8 2.05 2.67 2.27
N MET A 9 1.49 2.35 3.43
CA MET A 9 0.86 3.32 4.31
C MET A 9 1.05 3.00 5.78
N THR A 10 1.14 4.04 6.60
CA THR A 10 1.18 3.95 8.06
C THR A 10 -0.16 3.51 8.64
N ALA A 11 -0.18 3.13 9.92
CA ALA A 11 -1.41 2.81 10.64
C ALA A 11 -2.43 3.96 10.65
N ALA A 12 -1.95 5.21 10.74
CA ALA A 12 -2.80 6.40 10.71
C ALA A 12 -3.44 6.59 9.32
N GLN A 13 -2.63 6.52 8.26
CA GLN A 13 -3.11 6.61 6.87
C GLN A 13 -4.10 5.48 6.52
N ARG A 14 -3.86 4.24 7.00
CA ARG A 14 -4.82 3.14 6.90
C ARG A 14 -6.16 3.49 7.51
N THR A 15 -6.16 4.07 8.72
CA THR A 15 -7.40 4.46 9.42
C THR A 15 -8.16 5.51 8.62
N THR A 16 -7.45 6.52 8.11
CA THR A 16 -8.02 7.57 7.24
C THR A 16 -8.65 6.98 5.97
N LEU A 17 -7.93 6.10 5.26
CA LEU A 17 -8.45 5.49 4.03
C LEU A 17 -9.63 4.55 4.29
N MET A 18 -9.58 3.74 5.34
CA MET A 18 -10.70 2.85 5.69
C MET A 18 -11.96 3.61 6.06
N ALA A 19 -11.84 4.82 6.63
CA ALA A 19 -12.98 5.68 6.90
C ALA A 19 -13.66 6.24 5.64
N MET A 20 -12.99 6.16 4.48
CA MET A 20 -13.53 6.57 3.18
C MET A 20 -14.24 5.43 2.43
N ASN A 21 -14.23 4.20 2.98
CA ASN A 21 -14.90 3.06 2.36
C ASN A 21 -16.42 3.30 2.24
N THR A 22 -16.98 2.94 1.09
CA THR A 22 -18.42 2.96 0.83
C THR A 22 -18.91 1.54 0.49
N PRO A 23 -20.24 1.30 0.44
CA PRO A 23 -20.76 0.02 -0.01
C PRO A 23 -20.35 -0.36 -1.45
N ASP A 24 -20.11 0.64 -2.30
CA ASP A 24 -19.81 0.45 -3.72
C ASP A 24 -18.29 0.33 -4.01
N ALA A 25 -17.44 0.90 -3.15
CA ALA A 25 -15.99 0.80 -3.27
C ALA A 25 -15.30 0.85 -1.90
N ALA A 26 -14.45 -0.14 -1.62
CA ALA A 26 -13.75 -0.24 -0.34
C ALA A 26 -12.36 -0.86 -0.52
N ILE A 27 -11.39 -0.42 0.26
CA ILE A 27 -10.10 -1.10 0.38
C ILE A 27 -10.02 -1.89 1.67
N ASN A 28 -9.19 -2.95 1.65
CA ASN A 28 -8.82 -3.70 2.85
C ASN A 28 -7.29 -3.78 2.96
N PRO A 29 -6.63 -2.73 3.48
CA PRO A 29 -5.19 -2.71 3.61
C PRO A 29 -4.73 -3.81 4.57
N ARG A 30 -3.80 -4.65 4.10
CA ARG A 30 -3.22 -5.75 4.86
C ARG A 30 -1.97 -5.27 5.58
N SER A 31 -1.76 -5.75 6.80
CA SER A 31 -0.49 -5.55 7.50
C SER A 31 0.61 -6.31 6.77
N ILE A 32 1.79 -5.70 6.68
CA ILE A 32 3.01 -6.40 6.29
C ILE A 32 3.48 -7.19 7.53
N ASP A 33 3.63 -8.51 7.43
CA ASP A 33 3.79 -9.42 8.60
C ASP A 33 5.10 -10.22 8.63
N ASN A 34 6.09 -9.84 7.81
CA ASN A 34 7.44 -10.37 7.89
C ASN A 34 8.25 -9.75 9.06
N GLY A 35 9.10 -10.54 9.73
CA GLY A 35 9.96 -10.11 10.85
C GLY A 35 11.01 -9.05 10.47
N SER A 36 11.30 -8.87 9.18
CA SER A 36 12.00 -7.71 8.63
C SER A 36 11.58 -7.54 7.17
N PRO A 37 10.47 -6.84 6.88
CA PRO A 37 9.98 -6.73 5.52
C PRO A 37 10.91 -5.90 4.61
N GLY A 38 12.00 -5.37 5.18
CA GLY A 38 13.02 -4.64 4.46
C GLY A 38 12.51 -3.28 4.01
N VAL A 39 12.93 -2.89 2.81
CA VAL A 39 12.56 -1.61 2.20
C VAL A 39 12.03 -1.82 0.79
N GLY A 40 11.07 -0.98 0.40
CA GLY A 40 10.63 -0.81 -0.97
C GLY A 40 11.28 0.40 -1.61
N ILE A 41 11.15 0.52 -2.93
CA ILE A 41 11.48 1.75 -3.66
C ILE A 41 10.17 2.44 -4.01
N ASN A 42 10.04 3.72 -3.65
CA ASN A 42 8.92 4.54 -4.07
C ASN A 42 8.96 4.73 -5.59
N LEU A 43 7.92 4.27 -6.26
CA LEU A 43 7.71 4.42 -7.69
C LEU A 43 6.59 5.42 -8.01
N ASN A 44 6.00 6.02 -6.98
CA ASN A 44 5.02 7.08 -7.14
C ASN A 44 5.72 8.44 -7.27
N PRO A 45 5.65 9.10 -8.44
CA PRO A 45 6.19 10.45 -8.59
C PRO A 45 5.39 11.50 -7.81
N ASP A 46 4.14 11.22 -7.45
CA ASP A 46 3.22 12.15 -6.80
C ASP A 46 3.12 11.89 -5.27
N ALA A 47 3.94 11.01 -4.71
CA ALA A 47 3.92 10.74 -3.28
C ALA A 47 4.42 11.94 -2.48
N GLU A 48 3.63 12.32 -1.47
CA GLU A 48 4.04 13.30 -0.48
C GLU A 48 5.14 12.69 0.41
N ASP A 49 6.13 13.50 0.79
CA ASP A 49 7.26 13.13 1.65
C ASP A 49 8.23 12.07 1.09
N PHE A 50 8.00 11.53 -0.11
CA PHE A 50 8.88 10.56 -0.77
C PHE A 50 9.20 10.98 -2.20
N GLU A 51 10.47 11.28 -2.47
CA GLU A 51 10.93 11.44 -3.86
C GLU A 51 10.76 10.13 -4.65
N PRO A 52 10.47 10.18 -5.95
CA PRO A 52 10.54 8.99 -6.79
C PRO A 52 11.96 8.38 -6.74
N GLY A 53 12.02 7.08 -6.47
CA GLY A 53 13.26 6.35 -6.21
C GLY A 53 13.71 6.33 -4.74
N ALA A 54 13.03 7.06 -3.86
CA ALA A 54 13.34 7.04 -2.42
C ALA A 54 13.05 5.66 -1.81
N VAL A 55 13.81 5.34 -0.76
CA VAL A 55 13.63 4.12 0.04
C VAL A 55 12.41 4.29 0.95
N VAL A 56 11.53 3.30 0.96
CA VAL A 56 10.31 3.26 1.79
C VAL A 56 10.43 2.12 2.79
N ASP A 57 10.38 2.41 4.07
CA ASP A 57 10.36 1.36 5.09
C ASP A 57 9.05 0.56 5.02
N LEU A 58 9.16 -0.75 5.01
CA LEU A 58 8.02 -1.67 4.97
C LEU A 58 7.65 -2.19 6.37
N GLY A 59 8.56 -2.08 7.35
CA GLY A 59 8.33 -2.49 8.73
C GLY A 59 7.17 -1.75 9.39
N GLY A 60 6.23 -2.48 9.99
CA GLY A 60 5.10 -1.91 10.74
C GLY A 60 4.05 -1.17 9.89
N ASN A 61 4.18 -1.21 8.57
CA ASN A 61 3.28 -0.57 7.63
C ASN A 61 2.22 -1.53 7.07
N TYR A 62 1.30 -0.96 6.31
CA TYR A 62 0.19 -1.65 5.67
C TYR A 62 0.25 -1.42 4.17
N VAL A 63 -0.37 -2.33 3.41
CA VAL A 63 -0.43 -2.22 1.96
C VAL A 63 -1.81 -2.49 1.40
N THR A 64 -2.14 -1.78 0.31
CA THR A 64 -3.28 -2.09 -0.55
C THR A 64 -2.82 -2.11 -2.01
N ALA A 65 -3.50 -2.90 -2.84
CA ALA A 65 -3.11 -3.05 -4.24
C ALA A 65 -3.32 -1.74 -5.02
N LYS A 66 -2.36 -1.38 -5.88
CA LYS A 66 -2.48 -0.21 -6.78
C LYS A 66 -3.71 -0.29 -7.70
N ARG A 67 -4.23 -1.50 -7.94
CA ARG A 67 -5.48 -1.71 -8.69
C ARG A 67 -6.64 -0.83 -8.22
N ALA A 68 -6.69 -0.46 -6.93
CA ALA A 68 -7.73 0.42 -6.40
C ALA A 68 -7.76 1.81 -7.06
N VAL A 69 -6.63 2.34 -7.56
CA VAL A 69 -6.62 3.61 -8.30
C VAL A 69 -6.84 3.43 -9.80
N ASP A 70 -6.52 2.25 -10.33
CA ASP A 70 -6.66 1.92 -11.74
C ASP A 70 -8.11 1.47 -12.09
N ASP A 71 -8.94 1.20 -11.08
CA ASP A 71 -10.32 0.76 -11.25
C ASP A 71 -11.27 1.97 -11.44
N PRO A 72 -12.06 2.01 -12.54
CA PRO A 72 -13.01 3.10 -12.79
C PRO A 72 -14.06 3.28 -11.69
N ASP A 73 -14.46 2.20 -11.00
CA ASP A 73 -15.50 2.28 -9.97
C ASP A 73 -15.01 3.08 -8.75
N TYR A 74 -13.73 2.97 -8.40
CA TYR A 74 -13.16 3.77 -7.31
C TYR A 74 -13.09 5.25 -7.67
N ASN A 75 -12.79 5.58 -8.93
CA ASN A 75 -12.81 6.95 -9.42
C ASN A 75 -14.23 7.55 -9.42
N LEU A 76 -15.26 6.70 -9.60
CA LEU A 76 -16.66 7.13 -9.59
C LEU A 76 -17.21 7.29 -8.15
N TYR A 77 -17.00 6.29 -7.29
CA TYR A 77 -17.67 6.20 -5.99
C TYR A 77 -16.85 6.76 -4.82
N VAL A 78 -15.52 6.72 -4.90
CA VAL A 78 -14.61 7.18 -3.84
C VAL A 78 -13.41 7.99 -4.39
N PRO A 79 -13.66 9.06 -5.18
CA PRO A 79 -12.58 9.83 -5.81
C PRO A 79 -11.60 10.44 -4.81
N SER A 80 -12.05 10.79 -3.60
CA SER A 80 -11.18 11.27 -2.52
C SER A 80 -10.22 10.20 -2.01
N MET A 81 -10.62 8.93 -1.99
CA MET A 81 -9.74 7.80 -1.66
C MET A 81 -8.67 7.61 -2.72
N VAL A 82 -9.04 7.71 -4.00
CA VAL A 82 -8.07 7.63 -5.11
C VAL A 82 -7.06 8.76 -5.01
N ALA A 83 -7.53 10.00 -4.81
CA ALA A 83 -6.65 11.16 -4.65
C ALA A 83 -5.68 10.98 -3.47
N TYR A 84 -6.17 10.45 -2.34
CA TYR A 84 -5.32 10.17 -1.18
C TYR A 84 -4.31 9.06 -1.44
N LEU A 85 -4.71 7.95 -2.10
CA LEU A 85 -3.78 6.88 -2.44
C LEU A 85 -2.66 7.37 -3.36
N LEU A 86 -2.96 8.28 -4.29
CA LEU A 86 -1.96 8.88 -5.18
C LEU A 86 -0.96 9.78 -4.46
N THR A 87 -1.20 10.22 -3.22
CA THR A 87 -0.19 10.93 -2.41
C THR A 87 0.69 9.98 -1.60
N LEU A 88 0.45 8.66 -1.64
CA LEU A 88 1.23 7.68 -0.88
C LEU A 88 2.28 7.00 -1.75
N PRO A 89 3.43 6.58 -1.19
CA PRO A 89 4.40 5.82 -1.95
C PRO A 89 3.82 4.46 -2.37
N TRP A 90 4.20 3.98 -3.56
CA TRP A 90 3.96 2.59 -3.93
C TRP A 90 5.24 1.90 -4.38
N ALA A 91 5.34 0.60 -4.10
CA ALA A 91 6.47 -0.23 -4.46
C ALA A 91 6.00 -1.51 -5.16
N THR A 92 6.85 -2.05 -6.03
CA THR A 92 6.66 -3.35 -6.65
C THR A 92 7.22 -4.43 -5.73
N LEU A 93 6.36 -5.27 -5.17
CA LEU A 93 6.71 -6.25 -4.14
C LEU A 93 6.22 -7.66 -4.53
N GLU A 94 6.84 -8.68 -3.95
CA GLU A 94 6.37 -10.07 -4.03
C GLU A 94 5.54 -10.42 -2.80
N ASP A 95 4.28 -10.82 -2.99
CA ASP A 95 3.34 -11.15 -1.90
C ASP A 95 3.94 -12.14 -0.89
N GLU A 96 4.64 -13.17 -1.37
CA GLU A 96 5.23 -14.22 -0.53
C GLU A 96 6.39 -13.71 0.32
N THR A 97 7.06 -12.64 -0.09
CA THR A 97 8.17 -12.04 0.67
C THR A 97 7.67 -11.11 1.76
N ILE A 98 6.59 -10.38 1.50
CA ILE A 98 6.04 -9.38 2.44
C ILE A 98 5.01 -9.98 3.40
N PHE A 99 4.35 -11.07 2.98
CA PHE A 99 3.32 -11.76 3.76
C PHE A 99 3.72 -13.18 4.21
N ALA A 100 5.01 -13.53 4.15
CA ALA A 100 5.47 -14.81 4.65
C ALA A 100 5.35 -14.85 6.18
N PRO A 101 4.87 -15.96 6.76
CA PRO A 101 4.95 -16.16 8.19
C PRO A 101 6.41 -16.08 8.62
N ALA A 102 6.67 -15.46 9.77
CA ALA A 102 8.00 -15.47 10.37
C ALA A 102 8.50 -16.93 10.44
N SER A 103 9.64 -17.21 9.82
CA SER A 103 10.30 -18.50 10.00
C SER A 103 10.62 -18.63 11.49
N GLU A 104 10.00 -19.60 12.17
CA GLU A 104 10.10 -19.84 13.63
C GLU A 104 11.52 -20.15 14.16
N ASN A 105 12.59 -19.89 13.42
CA ASN A 105 13.95 -20.16 13.84
C ASN A 105 14.90 -19.02 13.46
N ASP A 106 15.13 -18.11 14.41
CA ASP A 106 16.43 -17.46 14.61
C ASP A 106 16.62 -17.13 16.11
#